data_AF-A0A9P6E6M0-F1
#
_entry.id   AF-A0A9P6E6M0-F1
#
_cell.length_a   1.000
_cell.length_b   1.000
_cell.length_c   1.000
_cell.angle_alpha   90.00
_cell.angle_beta   90.00
_cell.angle_gamma   90.00
#
_symmetry.space_group_name_H-M   'P 1'
#
loop_
_entity.id
_entity.type
_entity.pdbx_description
1 polymer ?
#
loop_
_entity_poly.entity_id
_entity_poly.type
_entity_poly.pdbx_seq_one_letter_code
_entity_poly.pdbx_strand_id
1 'polypeptide(L)'
;MKFVVAISICFLTILGTTASPIPVNVDIKNEQAHVNTPLGQFHVNNIKQAAVTAQSGMHESARVAHFPENPENHAILVEVFKKDFMIFIDTIRKNVETIRDGKLVIADINSAKTDLAATSPKTNEVHIGPKFHSLGRTDDQRARTLIHEASHALAGTKDYFAKSDGKPISKKEAKRVPHICGYLANDFDKLESCQSVWNADSYTKLASLAVEQYKKHGGKPPTK
;
A
#
# COMPACT_ATOMS: atom_id res chain seq x y z
N MET A 1 56.50 -16.18 -40.00
CA MET A 1 55.19 -16.79 -39.68
C MET A 1 54.47 -15.88 -38.71
N LYS A 2 53.30 -15.33 -39.07
CA LYS A 2 52.48 -14.47 -38.19
C LYS A 2 51.23 -15.26 -37.80
N PHE A 3 51.05 -15.50 -36.51
CA PHE A 3 49.83 -16.10 -35.97
C PHE A 3 48.83 -14.98 -35.65
N VAL A 4 47.64 -15.06 -36.23
CA VAL A 4 46.49 -14.22 -35.90
C VAL A 4 45.65 -14.99 -34.90
N VAL A 5 45.54 -14.47 -33.67
CA VAL A 5 44.64 -15.00 -32.64
C VAL A 5 43.32 -14.24 -32.73
N ALA A 6 42.26 -14.92 -33.19
CA ALA A 6 40.91 -14.37 -33.19
C ALA A 6 40.27 -14.61 -31.81
N ILE A 7 40.08 -13.53 -31.04
CA ILE A 7 39.32 -13.56 -29.79
C ILE A 7 37.85 -13.38 -30.15
N SER A 8 37.06 -14.45 -30.00
CA SER A 8 35.62 -14.43 -30.18
C SER A 8 34.97 -13.92 -28.89
N ILE A 9 34.53 -12.67 -28.88
CA ILE A 9 33.79 -12.07 -27.76
C ILE A 9 32.31 -12.43 -27.95
N CYS A 10 31.83 -13.41 -27.20
CA CYS A 10 30.39 -13.68 -27.08
C CYS A 10 29.72 -12.55 -26.29
N PHE A 11 29.04 -11.65 -26.99
CA PHE A 11 28.08 -10.74 -26.37
C PHE A 11 26.85 -11.54 -25.94
N LEU A 12 26.78 -11.87 -24.65
CA LEU A 12 25.54 -12.34 -24.03
C LEU A 12 24.58 -11.14 -23.96
N THR A 13 23.66 -11.05 -24.91
CA THR A 13 22.54 -10.11 -24.85
C THR A 13 21.59 -10.61 -23.77
N ILE A 14 21.76 -10.13 -22.53
CA ILE A 14 20.76 -10.30 -21.48
C ILE A 14 19.57 -9.45 -21.92
N LEU A 15 18.61 -10.08 -22.60
CA LEU A 15 17.26 -9.54 -22.77
C LEU A 15 16.66 -9.44 -21.38
N GLY A 16 16.88 -8.30 -20.74
CA GLY A 16 16.17 -7.90 -19.54
C GLY A 16 14.71 -7.78 -19.91
N THR A 17 13.96 -8.87 -19.74
CA THR A 17 12.52 -8.81 -19.66
C THR A 17 12.21 -7.89 -18.49
N THR A 18 11.88 -6.64 -18.77
CA THR A 18 11.24 -5.75 -17.80
C THR A 18 9.88 -6.36 -17.53
N ALA A 19 9.83 -7.36 -16.66
CA ALA A 19 8.59 -7.89 -16.14
C ALA A 19 7.87 -6.68 -15.55
N SER A 20 6.85 -6.22 -16.27
CA SER A 20 6.03 -5.12 -15.77
C SER A 20 5.48 -5.60 -14.43
N PRO A 21 5.62 -4.80 -13.35
CA PRO A 21 5.17 -5.22 -12.04
C PRO A 21 3.71 -5.66 -12.14
N ILE A 22 3.45 -6.91 -11.76
CA ILE A 22 2.09 -7.46 -11.74
C ILE A 22 1.33 -6.63 -10.70
N PRO A 23 0.32 -5.84 -11.10
CA PRO A 23 -0.34 -4.88 -10.19
C PRO A 23 -0.98 -5.56 -8.99
N VAL A 24 -1.31 -4.77 -7.94
CA VAL A 24 -2.23 -5.21 -6.88
C VAL A 24 -3.42 -5.77 -7.62
N ASN A 25 -3.76 -7.02 -7.31
CA ASN A 25 -4.77 -7.75 -8.06
C ASN A 25 -6.15 -7.16 -7.73
N VAL A 26 -6.51 -6.07 -8.41
CA VAL A 26 -7.80 -5.43 -8.28
C VAL A 26 -8.81 -6.12 -9.18
N ASP A 27 -9.95 -6.49 -8.61
CA ASP A 27 -11.08 -7.08 -9.32
C ASP A 27 -12.26 -6.15 -9.24
N ILE A 28 -12.53 -5.46 -10.35
CA ILE A 28 -13.62 -4.51 -10.45
C ILE A 28 -14.87 -5.26 -10.88
N LYS A 29 -15.83 -5.39 -9.96
CA LYS A 29 -17.12 -6.02 -10.27
C LYS A 29 -17.80 -5.28 -11.41
N ASN A 30 -18.35 -6.05 -12.35
CA ASN A 30 -19.05 -5.54 -13.53
C ASN A 30 -18.22 -4.53 -14.34
N GLU A 31 -16.89 -4.67 -14.39
CA GLU A 31 -16.00 -3.75 -15.11
C GLU A 31 -16.50 -3.43 -16.52
N GLN A 32 -16.94 -4.46 -17.26
CA GLN A 32 -17.42 -4.30 -18.64
C GLN A 32 -18.62 -3.33 -18.75
N ALA A 33 -19.51 -3.31 -17.76
CA ALA A 33 -20.64 -2.40 -17.76
C ALA A 33 -20.20 -0.93 -17.56
N HIS A 34 -19.10 -0.71 -16.83
CA HIS A 34 -18.57 0.61 -16.55
C HIS A 34 -17.77 1.19 -17.73
N VAL A 35 -16.96 0.37 -18.40
CA VAL A 35 -16.09 0.82 -19.51
C VAL A 35 -16.86 1.18 -20.79
N ASN A 36 -18.15 0.87 -20.87
CA ASN A 36 -19.01 1.26 -21.99
C ASN A 36 -19.32 2.77 -22.06
N THR A 37 -18.82 3.57 -21.12
CA THR A 37 -18.92 5.04 -21.14
C THR A 37 -17.54 5.68 -20.96
N PRO A 38 -17.26 6.85 -21.57
CA PRO A 38 -15.98 7.54 -21.37
C PRO A 38 -15.67 7.84 -19.90
N LEU A 39 -16.69 8.23 -19.11
CA LEU A 39 -16.52 8.52 -17.69
C LEU A 39 -16.20 7.26 -16.88
N GLY A 40 -16.91 6.15 -17.14
CA GLY A 40 -16.63 4.89 -16.46
C GLY A 40 -15.26 4.30 -16.85
N GLN A 41 -14.86 4.40 -18.11
CA GLN A 41 -13.50 4.04 -18.55
C GLN A 41 -12.43 4.88 -17.83
N PHE A 42 -12.65 6.19 -17.69
CA PHE A 42 -11.76 7.08 -16.95
C PHE A 42 -11.62 6.63 -15.48
N HIS A 43 -12.72 6.30 -14.81
CA HIS A 43 -12.70 5.80 -13.44
C HIS A 43 -11.97 4.46 -13.29
N VAL A 44 -12.21 3.51 -14.19
CA VAL A 44 -11.51 2.22 -14.22
C VAL A 44 -10.01 2.41 -14.43
N ASN A 45 -9.61 3.31 -15.33
CA ASN A 45 -8.20 3.62 -15.58
C ASN A 45 -7.52 4.21 -14.34
N ASN A 46 -8.16 5.15 -13.64
CA ASN A 46 -7.64 5.73 -12.41
C ASN A 46 -7.41 4.65 -11.32
N ILE A 47 -8.35 3.70 -11.18
CA ILE A 47 -8.23 2.60 -10.21
C ILE A 47 -7.07 1.68 -10.59
N LYS A 48 -6.97 1.27 -11.86
CA LYS A 48 -5.89 0.39 -12.33
C LYS A 48 -4.52 1.03 -12.21
N GLN A 49 -4.39 2.31 -12.57
CA GLN A 49 -3.13 3.03 -12.43
C GLN A 49 -2.73 3.18 -10.95
N ALA A 50 -3.68 3.51 -10.08
CA ALA A 50 -3.45 3.54 -8.64
C ALA A 50 -3.04 2.16 -8.08
N ALA A 51 -3.61 1.07 -8.59
CA ALA A 51 -3.27 -0.29 -8.19
C ALA A 51 -1.84 -0.68 -8.58
N VAL A 52 -1.37 -0.27 -9.77
CA VAL A 52 0.04 -0.43 -10.19
C VAL A 52 0.97 0.31 -9.24
N THR A 53 0.68 1.58 -8.94
CA THR A 53 1.49 2.39 -8.02
C THR A 53 1.47 1.82 -6.59
N ALA A 54 0.31 1.36 -6.13
CA ALA A 54 0.15 0.70 -4.84
C ALA A 54 1.02 -0.56 -4.75
N GLN A 55 1.07 -1.35 -5.82
CA GLN A 55 1.88 -2.58 -5.86
C GLN A 55 3.36 -2.28 -5.66
N SER A 56 3.89 -1.30 -6.41
CA SER A 56 5.29 -0.89 -6.24
C SER A 56 5.55 -0.46 -4.79
N GLY A 57 4.63 0.32 -4.20
CA GLY A 57 4.71 0.71 -2.80
C GLY A 57 4.77 -0.48 -1.83
N MET A 58 3.93 -1.49 -2.06
CA MET A 58 3.88 -2.68 -1.21
C MET A 58 5.05 -3.65 -1.45
N HIS A 59 5.60 -3.68 -2.66
CA HIS A 59 6.82 -4.42 -2.95
C HIS A 59 8.01 -3.85 -2.16
N GLU A 60 8.18 -2.52 -2.19
CA GLU A 60 9.23 -1.86 -1.40
C GLU A 60 8.98 -1.97 0.11
N SER A 61 7.71 -1.92 0.53
CA SER A 61 7.33 -2.17 1.93
C SER A 61 7.75 -3.56 2.39
N ALA A 62 7.58 -4.59 1.54
CA ALA A 62 7.98 -5.95 1.84
C ALA A 62 9.50 -6.05 2.01
N ARG A 63 10.28 -5.39 1.14
CA ARG A 63 11.73 -5.29 1.29
C ARG A 63 12.11 -4.65 2.63
N VAL A 64 11.51 -3.52 2.99
CA VAL A 64 11.77 -2.83 4.26
C VAL A 64 11.45 -3.73 5.46
N ALA A 65 10.29 -4.39 5.47
CA ALA A 65 9.85 -5.24 6.57
C ALA A 65 10.65 -6.54 6.72
N HIS A 66 11.22 -7.09 5.63
CA HIS A 66 12.02 -8.31 5.68
C HIS A 66 13.44 -8.10 6.20
N PHE A 67 14.01 -6.91 6.04
CA PHE A 67 15.37 -6.57 6.47
C PHE A 67 15.38 -5.41 7.50
N PRO A 68 14.77 -5.58 8.70
CA PRO A 68 14.68 -4.54 9.72
C PRO A 68 16.02 -4.20 10.38
N GLU A 69 17.06 -5.02 10.18
CA GLU A 69 18.42 -4.80 10.66
C GLU A 69 19.20 -3.76 9.84
N ASN A 70 18.78 -3.48 8.60
CA ASN A 70 19.34 -2.39 7.81
C ASN A 70 18.97 -1.05 8.49
N PRO A 71 19.94 -0.16 8.81
CA PRO A 71 19.66 1.04 9.60
C PRO A 71 18.61 1.99 9.00
N GLU A 72 18.57 2.12 7.69
CA GLU A 72 17.58 2.99 7.03
C GLU A 72 16.18 2.35 7.04
N ASN A 73 16.09 1.04 6.78
CA ASN A 73 14.82 0.31 6.92
C ASN A 73 14.32 0.35 8.37
N HIS A 74 15.22 0.19 9.34
CA HIS A 74 14.92 0.29 10.76
C HIS A 74 14.32 1.65 11.11
N ALA A 75 14.92 2.74 10.62
CA ALA A 75 14.42 4.09 10.85
C ALA A 75 12.99 4.28 10.31
N ILE A 76 12.70 3.76 9.11
CA ILE A 76 11.34 3.77 8.54
C ILE A 76 10.36 2.99 9.43
N LEU A 77 10.74 1.79 9.88
CA LEU A 77 9.88 0.95 10.72
C LEU A 77 9.64 1.59 12.10
N VAL A 78 10.63 2.26 12.68
CA VAL A 78 10.47 3.04 13.92
C VAL A 78 9.55 4.23 13.70
N GLU A 79 9.66 4.96 12.58
CA GLU A 79 8.77 6.10 12.28
C GLU A 79 7.30 5.64 12.18
N VAL A 80 7.07 4.52 11.49
CA VAL A 80 5.73 4.02 11.18
C VAL A 80 5.12 3.23 12.34
N PHE A 81 5.85 2.28 12.89
CA PHE A 81 5.36 1.29 13.86
C PHE A 81 5.89 1.48 15.29
N LYS A 82 6.58 2.62 15.51
CA LYS A 82 7.18 3.04 16.77
C LYS A 82 8.31 2.12 17.23
N LYS A 83 9.05 2.55 18.25
CA LYS A 83 10.33 1.93 18.68
C LYS A 83 10.23 0.44 19.01
N ASP A 84 9.07 -0.04 19.48
CA ASP A 84 8.88 -1.42 19.92
C ASP A 84 8.33 -2.34 18.79
N PHE A 85 8.42 -1.90 17.52
CA PHE A 85 7.89 -2.64 16.38
C PHE A 85 8.47 -4.06 16.24
N MET A 86 9.68 -4.31 16.73
CA MET A 86 10.34 -5.62 16.63
C MET A 86 9.55 -6.74 17.31
N ILE A 87 8.74 -6.43 18.34
CA ILE A 87 7.82 -7.39 18.97
C ILE A 87 6.74 -7.86 17.98
N PHE A 88 6.40 -7.02 17.00
CA PHE A 88 5.33 -7.24 16.04
C PHE A 88 5.83 -7.50 14.62
N ILE A 89 7.14 -7.69 14.41
CA ILE A 89 7.74 -7.72 13.06
C ILE A 89 7.13 -8.80 12.17
N ASP A 90 6.82 -9.98 12.72
CA ASP A 90 6.19 -11.06 11.96
C ASP A 90 4.75 -10.72 11.55
N THR A 91 4.02 -9.98 12.40
CA THR A 91 2.68 -9.47 12.04
C THR A 91 2.78 -8.40 10.96
N ILE A 92 3.77 -7.50 11.05
CA ILE A 92 4.03 -6.47 10.03
C ILE A 92 4.34 -7.14 8.69
N ARG A 93 5.27 -8.10 8.64
CA ARG A 93 5.63 -8.86 7.43
C ARG A 93 4.41 -9.55 6.83
N LYS A 94 3.67 -10.31 7.66
CA LYS A 94 2.46 -11.00 7.23
C LYS A 94 1.44 -10.05 6.62
N ASN A 95 1.17 -8.91 7.27
CA ASN A 95 0.20 -7.93 6.78
C ASN A 95 0.68 -7.29 5.46
N VAL A 96 1.96 -6.92 5.37
CA VAL A 96 2.55 -6.38 4.14
C VAL A 96 2.43 -7.35 2.97
N GLU A 97 2.76 -8.63 3.18
CA GLU A 97 2.63 -9.67 2.14
C GLU A 97 1.17 -9.93 1.78
N THR A 98 0.28 -9.98 2.77
CA THR A 98 -1.16 -10.15 2.56
C THR A 98 -1.75 -9.02 1.72
N ILE A 99 -1.33 -7.78 1.95
CA ILE A 99 -1.76 -6.62 1.16
C ILE A 99 -1.13 -6.62 -0.24
N ARG A 100 0.15 -6.98 -0.36
CA ARG A 100 0.89 -7.04 -1.63
C ARG A 100 0.36 -8.11 -2.58
N ASP A 101 0.06 -9.29 -2.05
CA ASP A 101 -0.28 -10.48 -2.86
C ASP A 101 -1.79 -10.73 -2.90
N GLY A 102 -2.55 -10.10 -2.03
CA GLY A 102 -3.98 -10.26 -1.93
C GLY A 102 -4.75 -9.65 -3.09
N LYS A 103 -5.96 -10.17 -3.30
CA LYS A 103 -6.89 -9.71 -4.34
C LYS A 103 -7.90 -8.74 -3.75
N LEU A 104 -7.84 -7.47 -4.15
CA LEU A 104 -8.75 -6.43 -3.69
C LEU A 104 -9.98 -6.36 -4.59
N VAL A 105 -11.16 -6.63 -4.03
CA VAL A 105 -12.41 -6.57 -4.79
C VAL A 105 -13.01 -5.17 -4.69
N ILE A 106 -13.17 -4.50 -5.83
CA ILE A 106 -13.84 -3.20 -5.95
C ILE A 106 -15.30 -3.47 -6.36
N ALA A 107 -16.24 -3.22 -5.45
CA ALA A 107 -17.66 -3.42 -5.69
C ALA A 107 -18.30 -2.28 -6.50
N ASP A 108 -17.87 -1.06 -6.20
CA ASP A 108 -18.40 0.17 -6.78
C ASP A 108 -17.25 1.10 -7.15
N ILE A 109 -17.31 1.69 -8.34
CA ILE A 109 -16.23 2.55 -8.83
C ILE A 109 -16.45 4.04 -8.59
N ASN A 110 -17.65 4.51 -8.19
CA ASN A 110 -17.92 5.95 -8.03
C ASN A 110 -19.16 6.29 -7.17
N SER A 111 -19.70 5.34 -6.41
CA SER A 111 -21.01 5.48 -5.73
C SER A 111 -20.90 5.36 -4.21
N ALA A 112 -19.68 5.28 -3.67
CA ALA A 112 -19.51 5.18 -2.23
C ALA A 112 -20.02 6.45 -1.53
N LYS A 113 -20.66 6.30 -0.36
CA LYS A 113 -21.17 7.42 0.46
C LYS A 113 -20.07 8.21 1.20
N THR A 114 -18.83 8.05 0.76
CA THR A 114 -17.60 8.58 1.32
C THR A 114 -16.90 9.33 0.21
N ASP A 115 -16.07 10.30 0.58
CA ASP A 115 -15.36 11.12 -0.38
C ASP A 115 -14.38 10.30 -1.24
N LEU A 116 -13.58 9.44 -0.60
CA LEU A 116 -12.47 8.75 -1.27
C LEU A 116 -12.78 7.27 -1.51
N ALA A 117 -12.86 6.48 -0.44
CA ALA A 117 -13.22 5.08 -0.50
C ALA A 117 -13.69 4.61 0.88
N ALA A 118 -14.27 3.41 0.93
CA ALA A 118 -14.55 2.69 2.17
C ALA A 118 -14.62 1.19 1.92
N THR A 119 -14.08 0.42 2.85
CA THR A 119 -14.19 -1.04 2.90
C THR A 119 -15.45 -1.46 3.66
N SER A 120 -16.23 -2.35 3.06
CA SER A 120 -17.36 -3.01 3.72
C SER A 120 -16.86 -4.06 4.72
N PRO A 121 -17.14 -3.92 6.03
CA PRO A 121 -16.68 -4.89 7.02
C PRO A 121 -17.39 -6.26 6.92
N LYS A 122 -18.45 -6.37 6.10
CA LYS A 122 -19.20 -7.62 5.91
C LYS A 122 -18.69 -8.44 4.73
N THR A 123 -18.24 -7.77 3.68
CA THR A 123 -17.86 -8.40 2.41
C THR A 123 -16.39 -8.25 2.08
N ASN A 124 -15.65 -7.41 2.82
CA ASN A 124 -14.29 -6.99 2.52
C ASN A 124 -14.13 -6.37 1.11
N GLU A 125 -15.24 -5.88 0.55
CA GLU A 125 -15.26 -5.20 -0.74
C GLU A 125 -15.05 -3.71 -0.53
N VAL A 126 -14.33 -3.09 -1.46
CA VAL A 126 -14.06 -1.65 -1.45
C VAL A 126 -15.05 -0.94 -2.35
N HIS A 127 -15.60 0.16 -1.85
CA HIS A 127 -16.46 1.06 -2.60
C HIS A 127 -15.70 2.38 -2.80
N ILE A 128 -15.48 2.76 -4.06
CA ILE A 128 -14.77 3.98 -4.43
C ILE A 128 -15.75 5.17 -4.48
N GLY A 129 -15.35 6.27 -3.85
CA GLY A 129 -16.09 7.53 -3.79
C GLY A 129 -15.69 8.49 -4.90
N PRO A 130 -16.49 9.54 -5.14
CA PRO A 130 -16.30 10.44 -6.27
C PRO A 130 -15.03 11.29 -6.21
N LYS A 131 -14.54 11.65 -5.01
CA LYS A 131 -13.31 12.44 -4.92
C LYS A 131 -12.06 11.64 -5.23
N PHE A 132 -12.12 10.30 -5.26
CA PHE A 132 -10.98 9.47 -5.71
C PHE A 132 -10.54 9.81 -7.14
N HIS A 133 -11.51 10.12 -8.01
CA HIS A 133 -11.28 10.40 -9.44
C HIS A 133 -11.02 11.87 -9.74
N SER A 134 -10.98 12.73 -8.73
CA SER A 134 -10.78 14.17 -8.93
C SER A 134 -9.47 14.45 -9.67
N LEU A 135 -9.51 15.36 -10.65
CA LEU A 135 -8.36 15.71 -11.49
C LEU A 135 -7.16 16.25 -10.70
N GLY A 136 -7.41 16.87 -9.54
CA GLY A 136 -6.36 17.36 -8.65
C GLY A 136 -5.67 16.27 -7.82
N ARG A 137 -6.08 15.00 -7.92
CA ARG A 137 -5.42 13.90 -7.21
C ARG A 137 -4.34 13.26 -8.06
N THR A 138 -3.19 13.00 -7.44
CA THR A 138 -2.10 12.24 -8.07
C THR A 138 -2.33 10.74 -7.94
N ASP A 139 -1.63 9.97 -8.77
CA ASP A 139 -1.67 8.51 -8.69
C ASP A 139 -1.14 8.01 -7.35
N ASP A 140 -0.12 8.65 -6.78
CA ASP A 140 0.37 8.35 -5.43
C ASP A 140 -0.73 8.54 -4.37
N GLN A 141 -1.52 9.61 -4.46
CA GLN A 141 -2.62 9.84 -3.51
C GLN A 141 -3.75 8.82 -3.67
N ARG A 142 -4.03 8.36 -4.90
CA ARG A 142 -5.01 7.30 -5.16
C ARG A 142 -4.48 5.94 -4.68
N ALA A 143 -3.22 5.64 -4.94
CA ALA A 143 -2.55 4.43 -4.49
C ALA A 143 -2.55 4.31 -2.97
N ARG A 144 -2.24 5.39 -2.25
CA ARG A 144 -2.35 5.47 -0.79
C ARG A 144 -3.75 5.12 -0.29
N THR A 145 -4.79 5.63 -0.96
CA THR A 145 -6.17 5.25 -0.64
C THR A 145 -6.42 3.76 -0.87
N LEU A 146 -5.94 3.18 -1.97
CA LEU A 146 -6.10 1.75 -2.22
C LEU A 146 -5.34 0.88 -1.20
N ILE A 147 -4.13 1.26 -0.78
CA ILE A 147 -3.37 0.56 0.26
C ILE A 147 -4.12 0.59 1.59
N HIS A 148 -4.64 1.77 1.97
CA HIS A 148 -5.44 1.94 3.17
C HIS A 148 -6.63 0.97 3.19
N GLU A 149 -7.45 0.99 2.13
CA GLU A 149 -8.63 0.10 2.05
C GLU A 149 -8.25 -1.38 1.93
N ALA A 150 -7.19 -1.71 1.18
CA ALA A 150 -6.67 -3.07 1.09
C ALA A 150 -6.24 -3.60 2.46
N SER A 151 -5.62 -2.77 3.29
CA SER A 151 -5.23 -3.16 4.64
C SER A 151 -6.45 -3.51 5.51
N HIS A 152 -7.58 -2.80 5.35
CA HIS A 152 -8.83 -3.16 6.03
C HIS A 152 -9.38 -4.49 5.51
N ALA A 153 -9.50 -4.62 4.19
CA ALA A 153 -10.15 -5.74 3.53
C ALA A 153 -9.38 -7.06 3.71
N LEU A 154 -8.05 -7.00 3.67
CA LEU A 154 -7.19 -8.18 3.59
C LEU A 154 -6.48 -8.48 4.91
N ALA A 155 -6.05 -7.44 5.63
CA ALA A 155 -5.30 -7.58 6.88
C ALA A 155 -6.13 -7.22 8.14
N GLY A 156 -7.37 -6.76 7.97
CA GLY A 156 -8.27 -6.49 9.09
C GLY A 156 -7.89 -5.27 9.94
N THR A 157 -7.05 -4.37 9.44
CA THR A 157 -6.61 -3.13 10.11
C THR A 157 -7.81 -2.21 10.43
N LYS A 158 -7.56 -1.16 11.22
CA LYS A 158 -8.58 -0.29 11.83
C LYS A 158 -8.13 1.18 11.85
N ASP A 159 -9.09 2.08 11.91
CA ASP A 159 -8.84 3.53 11.91
C ASP A 159 -8.89 4.17 13.30
N TYR A 160 -9.55 3.52 14.25
CA TYR A 160 -9.84 4.09 15.56
C TYR A 160 -9.43 3.13 16.66
N PHE A 161 -8.85 3.68 17.71
CA PHE A 161 -8.38 2.93 18.87
C PHE A 161 -8.82 3.62 20.16
N ALA A 162 -9.33 2.86 21.13
CA ALA A 162 -9.72 3.41 22.42
C ALA A 162 -8.49 3.94 23.18
N LYS A 163 -8.59 5.12 23.79
CA LYS A 163 -7.48 5.69 24.60
C LYS A 163 -7.21 4.91 25.89
N SER A 164 -8.20 4.17 26.39
CA SER A 164 -8.11 3.46 27.67
C SER A 164 -7.18 2.25 27.64
N ASP A 165 -7.23 1.46 26.56
CA ASP A 165 -6.54 0.18 26.47
C ASP A 165 -5.93 -0.07 25.07
N GLY A 166 -5.98 0.93 24.20
CA GLY A 166 -5.44 0.87 22.85
C GLY A 166 -6.18 -0.08 21.90
N LYS A 167 -7.28 -0.71 22.32
CA LYS A 167 -7.98 -1.69 21.47
C LYS A 167 -8.65 -1.00 20.27
N PRO A 168 -8.72 -1.68 19.12
CA PRO A 168 -9.43 -1.13 17.99
C PRO A 168 -10.93 -1.03 18.26
N ILE A 169 -11.56 0.04 17.76
CA ILE A 169 -12.98 0.31 17.91
C ILE A 169 -13.58 0.73 16.56
N SER A 170 -14.89 0.58 16.39
CA SER A 170 -15.58 1.06 15.20
C SER A 170 -15.71 2.59 15.20
N LYS A 171 -15.92 3.17 14.01
CA LYS A 171 -16.27 4.59 13.85
C LYS A 171 -17.51 5.01 14.66
N LYS A 172 -18.47 4.09 14.86
CA LYS A 172 -19.67 4.35 15.66
C LYS A 172 -19.33 4.46 17.15
N GLU A 173 -18.45 3.60 17.65
CA GLU A 173 -17.97 3.63 19.03
C GLU A 173 -17.08 4.83 19.31
N ALA A 174 -16.20 5.20 18.37
CA ALA A 174 -15.33 6.37 18.47
C ALA A 174 -16.11 7.68 18.74
N LYS A 175 -17.36 7.80 18.29
CA LYS A 175 -18.23 8.95 18.59
C LYS A 175 -18.65 9.05 20.07
N ARG A 176 -18.43 8.00 20.87
CA ARG A 176 -18.96 7.86 22.24
C ARG A 176 -17.88 7.70 23.30
N VAL A 177 -16.66 7.35 22.90
CA VAL A 177 -15.55 7.10 23.83
C VAL A 177 -14.31 7.92 23.44
N PRO A 178 -13.47 8.31 24.41
CA PRO A 178 -12.16 8.88 24.11
C PRO A 178 -11.33 7.91 23.26
N HIS A 179 -10.85 8.39 22.10
CA HIS A 179 -10.17 7.56 21.13
C HIS A 179 -9.01 8.30 20.46
N ILE A 180 -8.12 7.53 19.82
CA ILE A 180 -7.07 7.99 18.91
C ILE A 180 -7.55 7.70 17.49
N CYS A 181 -7.51 8.71 16.63
CA CYS A 181 -7.80 8.56 15.21
C CYS A 181 -6.49 8.34 14.44
N GLY A 182 -6.29 7.12 13.95
CA GLY A 182 -5.06 6.73 13.27
C GLY A 182 -4.93 7.20 11.82
N TYR A 183 -5.66 8.23 11.37
CA TYR A 183 -5.41 8.83 10.05
C TYR A 183 -4.16 9.72 10.11
N LEU A 184 -3.35 9.71 9.05
CA LEU A 184 -2.07 10.46 8.98
C LEU A 184 -2.19 11.95 9.30
N ALA A 185 -3.29 12.58 8.91
CA ALA A 185 -3.52 14.01 9.13
C ALA A 185 -4.00 14.35 10.56
N ASN A 186 -4.22 13.34 11.41
CA ASN A 186 -4.86 13.48 12.71
C ASN A 186 -3.93 13.04 13.86
N ASP A 187 -4.28 11.98 14.59
CA ASP A 187 -3.57 11.53 15.80
C ASP A 187 -2.56 10.40 15.49
N PHE A 188 -2.16 10.21 14.24
CA PHE A 188 -1.27 9.12 13.83
C PHE A 188 0.02 9.03 14.66
N ASP A 189 0.62 10.19 14.97
CA ASP A 189 1.86 10.24 15.76
C ASP A 189 1.66 9.83 17.22
N LYS A 190 0.41 9.77 17.71
CA LYS A 190 0.04 9.33 19.06
C LYS A 190 -0.23 7.83 19.15
N LEU A 191 -0.17 7.09 18.04
CA LEU A 191 -0.34 5.64 18.06
C LEU A 191 0.87 4.99 18.74
N GLU A 192 0.60 4.04 19.63
CA GLU A 192 1.62 3.14 20.19
C GLU A 192 1.94 2.00 19.22
N SER A 193 3.03 1.26 19.47
CA SER A 193 3.45 0.14 18.58
C SER A 193 2.33 -0.86 18.33
N CYS A 194 1.63 -1.30 19.38
CA CYS A 194 0.53 -2.27 19.22
C CYS A 194 -0.65 -1.72 18.40
N GLN A 195 -0.88 -0.40 18.38
CA GLN A 195 -1.96 0.23 17.61
C GLN A 195 -1.55 0.44 16.16
N SER A 196 -0.32 0.92 15.94
CA SER A 196 0.22 1.20 14.60
C SER A 196 0.26 -0.04 13.70
N VAL A 197 0.56 -1.22 14.25
CA VAL A 197 0.55 -2.49 13.48
C VAL A 197 -0.86 -2.87 13.02
N TRP A 198 -1.89 -2.44 13.74
CA TRP A 198 -3.28 -2.66 13.36
C TRP A 198 -3.92 -1.44 12.70
N ASN A 199 -3.14 -0.40 12.38
CA ASN A 199 -3.65 0.82 11.75
C ASN A 199 -3.47 0.78 10.23
N ALA A 200 -4.51 1.17 9.49
CA ALA A 200 -4.48 1.16 8.03
C ALA A 200 -3.47 2.16 7.44
N ASP A 201 -3.41 3.36 8.00
CA ASP A 201 -2.55 4.43 7.52
C ASP A 201 -1.06 4.22 7.83
N SER A 202 -0.73 3.33 8.77
CA SER A 202 0.65 2.88 8.98
C SER A 202 1.20 2.20 7.73
N TYR A 203 0.41 1.37 7.05
CA TYR A 203 0.85 0.71 5.81
C TYR A 203 0.94 1.70 4.64
N THR A 204 0.05 2.69 4.59
CA THR A 204 0.13 3.81 3.65
C THR A 204 1.43 4.60 3.82
N LYS A 205 1.79 4.92 5.06
CA LYS A 205 3.03 5.65 5.39
C LYS A 205 4.27 4.80 5.10
N LEU A 206 4.25 3.51 5.45
CA LEU A 206 5.33 2.56 5.12
C LEU A 206 5.62 2.54 3.63
N ALA A 207 4.59 2.33 2.80
CA ALA A 207 4.75 2.28 1.34
C ALA A 207 5.31 3.59 0.78
N SER A 208 4.89 4.73 1.33
CA SER A 208 5.37 6.04 0.91
C SER A 208 6.86 6.21 1.20
N LEU A 209 7.29 5.93 2.44
CA LEU A 209 8.70 6.06 2.86
C LEU A 209 9.59 5.04 2.16
N ALA A 210 9.12 3.80 1.98
CA ALA A 210 9.88 2.75 1.31
C ALA A 210 10.18 3.11 -0.16
N VAL A 211 9.20 3.67 -0.88
CA VAL A 211 9.39 4.16 -2.26
C VAL A 211 10.33 5.36 -2.31
N GLU A 212 10.20 6.29 -1.37
CA GLU A 212 11.11 7.45 -1.28
C GLU A 212 12.56 7.00 -1.08
N GLN A 213 12.79 6.06 -0.16
CA GLN A 213 14.10 5.45 0.07
C GLN A 213 14.64 4.78 -1.18
N TYR A 214 13.84 3.96 -1.87
CA TYR A 214 14.24 3.31 -3.12
C TYR A 214 14.63 4.31 -4.21
N LYS A 215 13.86 5.39 -4.37
CA LYS A 215 14.16 6.48 -5.32
C LYS A 215 15.46 7.20 -4.98
N LYS A 216 15.73 7.44 -3.69
CA LYS A 216 16.97 8.07 -3.20
C LYS A 216 18.21 7.28 -3.62
N HIS A 217 18.12 5.96 -3.72
CA HIS A 217 19.19 5.06 -4.15
C HIS A 217 19.22 4.78 -5.67
N GLY A 218 18.56 5.63 -6.47
CA GLY A 218 18.54 5.50 -7.93
C GLY A 218 17.83 4.24 -8.42
N GLY A 219 16.88 3.72 -7.64
CA GLY A 219 16.16 2.49 -7.96
C GLY A 219 16.99 1.23 -7.81
N LYS A 220 18.04 1.26 -6.98
CA LYS A 220 18.78 0.07 -6.59
C LYS A 220 18.48 -0.26 -5.13
N PRO A 221 18.28 -1.54 -4.78
CA PRO A 221 18.17 -1.93 -3.38
C PRO A 221 19.47 -1.54 -2.64
N PRO A 222 19.39 -1.07 -1.39
CA PRO A 222 20.57 -0.73 -0.60
C PRO A 222 21.46 -1.97 -0.44
N THR A 223 22.77 -1.81 -0.61
CA THR A 223 23.75 -2.87 -0.40
C THR A 223 23.78 -3.26 1.08
N LYS A 224 23.74 -4.56 1.36
CA LYS A 224 23.85 -5.12 2.72
C LYS A 224 25.14 -4.70 3.42
#